data_AF-A0A0B7JH66-F1
#
_entry.id   AF-A0A0B7JH66-F1
#
_cell.length_a   1.000
_cell.length_b   1.000
_cell.length_c   1.000
_cell.angle_alpha   90.00
_cell.angle_beta   90.00
_cell.angle_gamma   90.00
#
_symmetry.space_group_name_H-M   'P 1'
#
loop_
_entity.id
_entity.type
_entity.pdbx_description
1 polymer ?
#
loop_
_entity_poly.entity_id
_entity_poly.type
_entity_poly.pdbx_seq_one_letter_code
_entity_poly.pdbx_strand_id
1 'polypeptide(L)'
;MSQPWCRYGTRLKLVESSVAIIHSNDLPKELFTDSGAGTLIRRGDAIQRASPLSEFPDPSLVKEAFLNSHKGLDAEARVDRLLKFLRVNPFTAYYDETENIFSAVKTDNPLSYWKVSEEDENLVWFFEKADGNCKHDASVLFYYGSDYDADALISFPKTLSPMNTLRGTN
;
A
#
# COMPACT_ATOMS: atom_id res chain seq x y z
N MET A 1 13.51 20.71 1.89
CA MET A 1 12.76 21.65 1.01
C MET A 1 13.58 22.03 -0.22
N SER A 2 13.82 21.10 -1.14
CA SER A 2 14.68 21.31 -2.32
C SER A 2 13.91 21.55 -3.63
N GLN A 3 12.58 21.43 -3.63
CA GLN A 3 11.79 21.50 -4.85
C GLN A 3 11.76 22.93 -5.45
N PRO A 4 12.10 23.10 -6.73
CA PRO A 4 12.34 24.42 -7.34
C PRO A 4 11.06 25.26 -7.50
N TRP A 5 9.91 24.63 -7.59
CA TRP A 5 8.61 25.28 -7.73
C TRP A 5 8.01 25.77 -6.40
N CYS A 6 8.55 25.34 -5.25
CA CYS A 6 8.07 25.76 -3.93
C CYS A 6 8.61 27.14 -3.58
N ARG A 7 7.74 28.16 -3.66
CA ARG A 7 8.04 29.58 -3.40
C ARG A 7 8.27 29.86 -1.91
N TYR A 8 8.94 30.98 -1.60
CA TYR A 8 9.31 31.35 -0.23
C TYR A 8 8.12 31.39 0.75
N GLY A 9 6.99 31.99 0.35
CA GLY A 9 5.79 32.06 1.21
C GLY A 9 5.19 30.68 1.55
N THR A 10 5.25 29.73 0.62
CA THR A 10 4.81 28.34 0.86
C THR A 10 5.74 27.63 1.84
N ARG A 11 7.05 27.89 1.76
CA ARG A 11 8.04 27.31 2.69
C ARG A 11 7.81 27.74 4.12
N LEU A 12 7.41 29.00 4.36
CA LEU A 12 7.09 29.48 5.70
C LEU A 12 5.91 28.73 6.33
N LYS A 13 4.88 28.42 5.54
CA LYS A 13 3.67 27.72 6.01
C LYS A 13 3.91 26.24 6.36
N LEU A 14 4.98 25.63 5.84
CA LEU A 14 5.30 24.20 6.02
C LEU A 14 6.01 23.89 7.35
N VAL A 15 6.28 24.88 8.20
CA VAL A 15 7.03 24.70 9.47
C VAL A 15 6.11 24.41 10.66
N GLU A 16 4.80 24.62 10.52
CA GLU A 16 3.81 24.43 11.60
C GLU A 16 3.33 22.97 11.72
N SER A 17 2.87 22.57 12.91
CA SER A 17 2.65 21.17 13.31
C SER A 17 1.51 20.45 12.56
N SER A 18 0.46 21.17 12.20
CA SER A 18 -0.58 20.70 11.29
C SER A 18 -1.39 21.88 10.76
N VAL A 19 -1.52 22.02 9.45
CA VAL A 19 -2.23 23.14 8.82
C VAL A 19 -3.08 22.61 7.67
N ALA A 20 -4.36 22.96 7.66
CA ALA A 20 -5.26 22.75 6.53
C ALA A 20 -5.47 24.06 5.77
N ILE A 21 -5.25 24.06 4.45
CA ILE A 21 -5.53 25.20 3.56
C ILE A 21 -6.70 24.82 2.66
N ILE A 22 -7.85 25.43 2.92
CA ILE A 22 -9.12 25.06 2.28
C ILE A 22 -10.02 26.28 2.04
N HIS A 23 -11.01 26.10 1.17
CA HIS A 23 -12.10 27.05 1.01
C HIS A 23 -13.15 26.88 2.12
N SER A 24 -13.77 27.98 2.57
CA SER A 24 -14.68 27.96 3.74
C SER A 24 -15.88 27.03 3.57
N ASN A 25 -16.37 26.84 2.34
CA ASN A 25 -17.52 25.98 2.06
C ASN A 25 -17.18 24.48 2.20
N ASP A 26 -15.90 24.12 2.11
CA ASP A 26 -15.44 22.73 2.13
C ASP A 26 -14.83 22.33 3.48
N LEU A 27 -14.86 23.23 4.47
CA LEU A 27 -14.40 23.00 5.83
C LEU A 27 -14.97 21.74 6.49
N PRO A 28 -16.29 21.42 6.36
CA PRO A 28 -16.82 20.19 6.93
C PRO A 28 -16.20 18.94 6.28
N LYS A 29 -15.97 18.97 4.97
CA LYS A 29 -15.39 17.82 4.27
C LYS A 29 -13.92 17.62 4.69
N GLU A 30 -13.15 18.70 4.81
CA GLU A 30 -11.75 18.62 5.28
C GLU A 30 -11.61 18.10 6.70
N LEU A 31 -12.47 18.53 7.62
CA LEU A 31 -12.35 18.16 9.03
C LEU A 31 -12.80 16.74 9.33
N PHE A 32 -13.70 16.18 8.52
CA PHE A 32 -14.40 14.94 8.85
C PHE A 32 -14.24 13.83 7.80
N THR A 33 -13.47 14.04 6.74
CA THR A 33 -13.19 12.99 5.74
C THR A 33 -11.70 12.85 5.50
N ASP A 34 -11.23 11.61 5.36
CA ASP A 34 -9.81 11.30 5.14
C ASP A 34 -9.31 11.77 3.76
N SER A 35 -10.21 11.84 2.76
CA SER A 35 -9.88 12.36 1.44
C SER A 35 -9.70 13.89 1.42
N GLY A 36 -10.29 14.59 2.39
CA GLY A 36 -10.30 16.05 2.46
C GLY A 36 -10.91 16.75 1.24
N ALA A 37 -10.80 18.07 1.23
CA ALA A 37 -11.18 18.94 0.10
C ALA A 37 -10.11 19.98 -0.25
N GLY A 38 -9.07 20.12 0.57
CA GLY A 38 -7.91 20.92 0.20
C GLY A 38 -6.60 20.29 0.63
N THR A 39 -5.64 21.12 1.02
CA THR A 39 -4.29 20.66 1.33
C THR A 39 -4.08 20.60 2.82
N LEU A 40 -3.95 19.37 3.31
CA LEU A 40 -3.63 19.05 4.69
C LEU A 40 -2.14 18.77 4.83
N ILE A 41 -1.48 19.49 5.73
CA ILE A 41 -0.10 19.24 6.13
C ILE A 41 -0.13 18.78 7.58
N ARG A 42 0.50 17.64 7.87
CA ARG A 42 0.66 17.10 9.22
C ARG A 42 2.10 16.63 9.41
N ARG A 43 2.61 16.73 10.63
CA ARG A 43 3.82 16.01 11.01
C ARG A 43 3.44 14.53 11.19
N GLY A 44 3.68 13.73 10.17
CA GLY A 44 3.58 12.27 10.26
C GLY A 44 4.91 11.63 10.62
N ASP A 45 4.88 10.31 10.76
CA ASP A 45 6.06 9.51 11.02
C ASP A 45 6.86 9.19 9.76
N ALA A 46 8.17 8.96 9.93
CA ALA A 46 9.05 8.66 8.83
C ALA A 46 8.86 7.20 8.40
N ILE A 47 8.44 6.98 7.15
CA ILE A 47 8.32 5.63 6.59
C ILE A 47 9.66 4.90 6.72
N GLN A 48 9.60 3.73 7.35
CA GLN A 48 10.74 2.85 7.50
C GLN A 48 10.76 1.82 6.37
N ARG A 49 11.97 1.48 5.91
CA ARG A 49 12.22 0.46 4.89
C ARG A 49 13.02 -0.67 5.51
N ALA A 50 12.67 -1.91 5.19
CA ALA A 50 13.44 -3.09 5.58
C ALA A 50 13.52 -4.11 4.44
N SER A 51 14.68 -4.73 4.24
CA SER A 51 14.89 -5.74 3.18
C SER A 51 15.10 -7.17 3.73
N PRO A 52 15.78 -7.40 4.87
CA PRO A 52 15.71 -8.67 5.59
C PRO A 52 14.86 -8.57 6.86
N LEU A 53 14.29 -9.69 7.28
CA LEU A 53 13.47 -9.77 8.51
C LEU A 53 14.25 -9.41 9.80
N SER A 54 15.58 -9.41 9.75
CA SER A 54 16.46 -9.01 10.85
C SER A 54 16.66 -7.50 11.00
N GLU A 55 16.27 -6.70 9.99
CA GLU A 55 16.35 -5.23 10.04
C GLU A 55 15.17 -4.63 10.83
N PHE A 56 14.11 -5.40 11.05
CA PHE A 56 12.99 -4.97 11.86
C PHE A 56 13.39 -4.86 13.34
N PRO A 57 12.99 -3.78 14.04
CA PRO A 57 13.28 -3.61 15.47
C PRO A 57 12.73 -4.74 16.34
N ASP A 58 11.55 -5.25 16.00
CA ASP A 58 10.92 -6.38 16.69
C ASP A 58 10.22 -7.32 15.69
N PRO A 59 10.67 -8.59 15.56
CA PRO A 59 10.02 -9.57 14.69
C PRO A 59 8.66 -10.04 15.23
N SER A 60 8.36 -9.83 16.51
CA SER A 60 7.08 -10.19 17.13
C SER A 60 5.95 -9.32 16.59
N LEU A 61 6.22 -8.01 16.45
CA LEU A 61 5.28 -7.05 15.86
C LEU A 61 4.94 -7.41 14.41
N VAL A 62 5.91 -7.92 13.64
CA VAL A 62 5.67 -8.36 12.27
C VAL A 62 4.71 -9.55 12.25
N LYS A 63 4.92 -10.55 13.12
CA LYS A 63 4.01 -11.70 13.23
C LYS A 63 2.61 -11.25 13.66
N GLU A 64 2.50 -10.37 14.65
CA GLU A 64 1.24 -9.83 15.14
C GLU A 64 0.49 -9.04 14.05
N ALA A 65 1.18 -8.16 13.33
CA ALA A 65 0.59 -7.38 12.23
C ALA A 65 0.00 -8.30 11.15
N PHE A 66 0.71 -9.37 10.78
CA PHE A 66 0.19 -10.34 9.82
C PHE A 66 -1.00 -11.13 10.35
N LEU A 67 -1.00 -11.50 11.63
CA LEU A 67 -2.14 -12.18 12.27
C LEU A 67 -3.38 -11.28 12.28
N ASN A 68 -3.23 -10.00 12.59
CA ASN A 68 -4.33 -9.03 12.58
C ASN A 68 -4.93 -8.85 11.17
N SER A 69 -4.11 -8.97 10.12
CA SER A 69 -4.56 -8.89 8.73
C SER A 69 -5.27 -10.16 8.23
N HIS A 70 -4.93 -11.34 8.76
CA HIS A 70 -5.50 -12.62 8.30
C HIS A 70 -6.58 -13.13 9.26
N LYS A 71 -7.85 -13.08 8.83
CA LYS A 71 -8.96 -13.65 9.57
C LYS A 71 -9.13 -15.14 9.20
N GLY A 72 -8.97 -16.07 10.15
CA GLY A 72 -9.27 -17.49 9.92
C GLY A 72 -8.64 -18.46 10.93
N LEU A 73 -9.15 -19.70 10.95
CA LEU A 73 -8.71 -20.77 11.87
C LEU A 73 -7.25 -21.22 11.63
N ASP A 74 -6.71 -21.03 10.42
CA ASP A 74 -5.32 -21.39 10.04
C ASP A 74 -4.41 -20.16 9.88
N ALA A 75 -4.80 -19.01 10.44
CA ALA A 75 -4.03 -17.77 10.27
C ALA A 75 -2.59 -17.92 10.76
N GLU A 76 -2.39 -18.56 11.92
CA GLU A 76 -1.06 -18.72 12.51
C GLU A 76 -0.11 -19.55 11.64
N ALA A 77 -0.55 -20.73 11.19
CA ALA A 77 0.30 -21.57 10.35
C ALA A 77 0.57 -20.92 8.98
N ARG A 78 -0.37 -20.13 8.45
CA ARG A 78 -0.18 -19.36 7.21
C ARG A 78 0.87 -18.26 7.40
N VAL A 79 0.81 -17.51 8.50
CA VAL A 79 1.79 -16.48 8.84
C VAL A 79 3.18 -17.10 9.04
N ASP A 80 3.29 -18.23 9.74
CA ASP A 80 4.57 -18.90 9.93
C ASP A 80 5.19 -19.38 8.59
N ARG A 81 4.36 -19.92 7.69
CA ARG A 81 4.78 -20.28 6.32
C ARG A 81 5.27 -19.05 5.54
N LEU A 82 4.55 -17.94 5.64
CA LEU A 82 4.93 -16.67 5.00
C LEU A 82 6.26 -16.14 5.54
N LEU A 83 6.45 -16.12 6.86
CA LEU A 83 7.69 -15.68 7.49
C LEU A 83 8.88 -16.55 7.07
N LYS A 84 8.69 -17.87 6.95
CA LYS A 84 9.71 -18.77 6.41
C LYS A 84 10.04 -18.46 4.95
N PHE A 85 9.03 -18.12 4.14
CA PHE A 85 9.22 -17.72 2.75
C PHE A 85 10.00 -16.41 2.62
N LEU A 86 9.66 -15.39 3.42
CA LEU A 86 10.34 -14.09 3.43
C LEU A 86 11.81 -14.16 3.87
N ARG A 87 12.21 -15.20 4.63
CA ARG A 87 13.62 -15.41 5.00
C ARG A 87 14.49 -15.85 3.83
N VAL A 88 13.92 -16.54 2.84
CA VAL A 88 14.66 -17.12 1.71
C VAL A 88 14.56 -16.23 0.48
N ASN A 89 13.46 -15.50 0.34
CA ASN A 89 13.19 -14.69 -0.85
C ASN A 89 13.47 -13.21 -0.57
N PRO A 90 14.13 -12.50 -1.50
CA PRO A 90 14.33 -11.07 -1.34
C PRO A 90 12.99 -10.35 -1.36
N PHE A 91 12.81 -9.43 -0.42
CA PHE A 91 11.64 -8.56 -0.37
C PHE A 91 12.06 -7.15 0.04
N THR A 92 11.15 -6.21 -0.14
CA THR A 92 11.26 -4.88 0.46
C THR A 92 9.94 -4.59 1.16
N ALA A 93 10.02 -4.30 2.45
CA ALA A 93 8.89 -3.90 3.26
C ALA A 93 8.96 -2.42 3.56
N TYR A 94 7.79 -1.78 3.54
CA TYR A 94 7.57 -0.41 3.98
C TYR A 94 6.56 -0.48 5.11
N TYR A 95 6.87 0.16 6.23
CA TYR A 95 6.03 0.16 7.42
C TYR A 95 6.02 1.56 8.06
N ASP A 96 5.07 1.79 8.98
CA ASP A 96 4.70 3.04 9.66
C ASP A 96 3.37 3.67 9.14
N GLU A 97 3.07 4.95 9.41
CA GLU A 97 1.75 5.58 9.12
C GLU A 97 1.24 5.41 7.67
N THR A 98 -0.07 5.14 7.57
CA THR A 98 -0.77 4.56 6.40
C THR A 98 -0.91 5.48 5.19
N GLU A 99 -1.02 6.80 5.36
CA GLU A 99 -1.36 7.69 4.25
C GLU A 99 -0.23 7.84 3.21
N ASN A 100 1.04 7.62 3.60
CA ASN A 100 2.19 7.87 2.74
C ASN A 100 2.86 6.60 2.17
N ILE A 101 2.57 5.41 2.70
CA ILE A 101 3.25 4.17 2.28
C ILE A 101 3.07 3.92 0.78
N PHE A 102 1.84 4.08 0.26
CA PHE A 102 1.57 3.80 -1.15
C PHE A 102 2.38 4.72 -2.08
N SER A 103 2.54 6.00 -1.71
CA SER A 103 3.33 6.97 -2.48
C SER A 103 4.82 6.61 -2.48
N ALA A 104 5.36 6.14 -1.35
CA ALA A 104 6.74 5.66 -1.27
C ALA A 104 6.95 4.41 -2.13
N VAL A 105 6.05 3.43 -2.02
CA VAL A 105 6.08 2.20 -2.84
C VAL A 105 6.06 2.53 -4.33
N LYS A 106 5.18 3.45 -4.76
CA LYS A 106 5.04 3.86 -6.17
C LYS A 106 6.26 4.60 -6.70
N THR A 107 6.92 5.38 -5.84
CA THR A 107 8.17 6.08 -6.20
C THR A 107 9.30 5.08 -6.46
N ASP A 108 9.41 4.05 -5.63
CA ASP A 108 10.47 3.06 -5.72
C ASP A 108 10.19 1.96 -6.75
N ASN A 109 8.93 1.70 -7.05
CA ASN A 109 8.49 0.67 -7.99
C ASN A 109 7.52 1.29 -8.99
N PRO A 110 8.01 1.96 -10.06
CA PRO A 110 7.15 2.68 -10.99
C PRO A 110 6.18 1.78 -11.76
N LEU A 111 6.43 0.47 -11.78
CA LEU A 111 5.57 -0.54 -12.38
C LEU A 111 5.31 -1.63 -11.34
N SER A 112 4.06 -1.79 -10.94
CA SER A 112 3.64 -2.80 -9.96
C SER A 112 2.23 -3.31 -10.26
N TYR A 113 1.93 -4.52 -9.76
CA TYR A 113 0.60 -5.09 -9.74
C TYR A 113 0.32 -5.75 -8.39
N TRP A 114 -0.96 -5.84 -8.01
CA TRP A 114 -1.39 -6.52 -6.79
C TRP A 114 -2.81 -7.07 -6.95
N LYS A 115 -3.15 -8.07 -6.14
CA LYS A 115 -4.45 -8.75 -6.19
C LYS A 115 -5.23 -8.50 -4.90
N VAL A 116 -6.49 -8.15 -5.03
CA VAL A 116 -7.41 -7.86 -3.91
C VAL A 116 -8.66 -8.73 -4.06
N SER A 117 -9.26 -9.13 -2.94
CA SER A 117 -10.54 -9.85 -2.95
C SER A 117 -11.65 -8.95 -3.51
N GLU A 118 -12.61 -9.52 -4.24
CA GLU A 118 -13.82 -8.79 -4.66
C GLU A 118 -14.74 -8.41 -3.48
N GLU A 119 -14.51 -9.01 -2.32
CA GLU A 119 -15.28 -8.76 -1.09
C GLU A 119 -14.60 -7.70 -0.18
N ASP A 120 -13.48 -7.10 -0.61
CA ASP A 120 -12.77 -6.11 0.20
C ASP A 120 -13.55 -4.78 0.29
N GLU A 121 -13.75 -4.29 1.51
CA GLU A 121 -14.48 -3.04 1.77
C GLU A 121 -13.79 -1.80 1.18
N ASN A 122 -12.47 -1.88 0.95
CA ASN A 122 -11.64 -0.78 0.46
C ASN A 122 -11.41 -0.82 -1.05
N LEU A 123 -12.18 -1.61 -1.82
CA LEU A 123 -12.02 -1.72 -3.27
C LEU A 123 -11.98 -0.36 -3.98
N VAL A 124 -12.83 0.58 -3.57
CA VAL A 124 -12.89 1.94 -4.14
C VAL A 124 -11.53 2.64 -4.03
N TRP A 125 -10.84 2.51 -2.90
CA TRP A 125 -9.51 3.08 -2.71
C TRP A 125 -8.50 2.48 -3.69
N PHE A 126 -8.51 1.16 -3.90
CA PHE A 126 -7.61 0.52 -4.87
C PHE A 126 -7.89 0.96 -6.31
N PHE A 127 -9.16 1.18 -6.68
CA PHE A 127 -9.51 1.75 -7.99
C PHE A 127 -8.94 3.15 -8.19
N GLU A 128 -8.95 4.00 -7.15
CA GLU A 128 -8.38 5.35 -7.25
C GLU A 128 -6.85 5.37 -7.39
N LYS A 129 -6.17 4.32 -6.90
CA LYS A 129 -4.70 4.26 -6.91
C LYS A 129 -4.09 3.57 -8.13
N ALA A 130 -4.86 2.75 -8.83
CA ALA A 130 -4.39 1.97 -9.98
C ALA A 130 -4.62 2.73 -11.31
N ASP A 131 -3.82 2.41 -12.32
CA ASP A 131 -4.04 2.90 -13.68
C ASP A 131 -5.04 1.98 -14.43
N GLY A 132 -5.10 0.70 -14.05
CA GLY A 132 -6.02 -0.29 -14.61
C GLY A 132 -6.30 -1.47 -13.68
N ASN A 133 -7.31 -2.26 -14.05
CA ASN A 133 -7.72 -3.45 -13.29
C ASN A 133 -8.28 -4.55 -14.19
N CYS A 134 -8.22 -5.81 -13.74
CA CYS A 134 -8.92 -6.94 -14.35
C CYS A 134 -9.50 -7.88 -13.29
N LYS A 135 -10.73 -8.36 -13.51
CA LYS A 135 -11.41 -9.30 -12.61
C LYS A 135 -11.15 -10.74 -13.03
N HIS A 136 -10.78 -11.59 -12.08
CA HIS A 136 -10.57 -13.02 -12.31
C HIS A 136 -10.68 -13.83 -11.01
N ASP A 137 -11.49 -14.90 -11.02
CA ASP A 137 -11.65 -15.85 -9.90
C ASP A 137 -11.94 -15.17 -8.55
N ALA A 138 -13.06 -14.43 -8.46
CA ALA A 138 -13.51 -13.73 -7.24
C ALA A 138 -12.46 -12.76 -6.65
N SER A 139 -11.68 -12.13 -7.52
CA SER A 139 -10.63 -11.20 -7.14
C SER A 139 -10.35 -10.20 -8.25
N VAL A 140 -9.89 -9.02 -7.86
CA VAL A 140 -9.50 -7.95 -8.78
C VAL A 140 -7.99 -7.81 -8.75
N LEU A 141 -7.36 -7.91 -9.91
CA LEU A 141 -5.96 -7.54 -10.10
C LEU A 141 -5.91 -6.06 -10.48
N PHE A 142 -5.06 -5.30 -9.79
CA PHE A 142 -4.79 -3.90 -10.05
C PHE A 142 -3.34 -3.72 -10.51
N TYR A 143 -3.08 -2.71 -11.33
CA TYR A 143 -1.73 -2.37 -11.78
C TYR A 143 -1.57 -0.88 -12.07
N TYR A 144 -0.33 -0.42 -12.10
CA TYR A 144 0.06 0.90 -12.61
C TYR A 144 1.42 0.85 -13.31
N GLY A 145 1.70 1.87 -14.12
CA GLY A 145 3.00 2.06 -14.78
C GLY A 145 3.24 1.25 -16.06
N SER A 146 2.19 0.62 -16.61
CA SER A 146 2.28 -0.13 -17.86
C SER A 146 0.94 -0.13 -18.58
N ASP A 147 0.98 0.01 -19.90
CA ASP A 147 -0.15 -0.14 -20.80
C ASP A 147 -0.34 -1.62 -21.14
N TYR A 148 -0.56 -2.46 -20.13
CA TYR A 148 -0.77 -3.88 -20.36
C TYR A 148 -2.11 -4.13 -21.05
N ASP A 149 -2.09 -5.05 -22.02
CA ASP A 149 -3.31 -5.67 -22.53
C ASP A 149 -3.88 -6.62 -21.47
N ALA A 150 -5.21 -6.63 -21.29
CA ALA A 150 -5.88 -7.38 -20.23
C ALA A 150 -5.53 -8.89 -20.28
N ASP A 151 -5.37 -9.43 -21.49
CA ASP A 151 -5.00 -10.84 -21.71
C ASP A 151 -3.57 -11.17 -21.28
N ALA A 152 -2.63 -10.22 -21.44
CA ALA A 152 -1.26 -10.39 -20.97
C ALA A 152 -1.22 -10.47 -19.44
N LEU A 153 -1.98 -9.62 -18.75
CA LEU A 153 -2.07 -9.60 -17.29
C LEU A 153 -2.72 -10.83 -16.68
N ILE A 154 -3.71 -11.43 -17.35
CA ILE A 154 -4.32 -12.69 -16.90
C ILE A 154 -3.33 -13.86 -17.03
N SER A 155 -2.33 -13.75 -17.92
CA SER A 155 -1.26 -14.74 -18.09
C SER A 155 -0.06 -14.54 -17.15
N PHE A 156 0.20 -13.31 -16.69
CA PHE A 156 1.30 -12.97 -15.76
C PHE A 156 1.33 -13.81 -14.46
N PRO A 157 0.20 -14.09 -13.77
CA PRO A 157 0.21 -14.94 -12.59
C PRO A 157 0.45 -16.43 -12.92
N LYS A 158 0.41 -16.83 -14.21
CA LYS A 158 0.73 -18.18 -14.66
C LYS A 158 2.21 -18.32 -15.07
N THR A 159 2.87 -17.22 -15.46
CA THR A 159 4.27 -17.23 -15.96
C THR A 159 5.30 -16.96 -14.87
N LEU A 160 4.93 -16.24 -13.81
CA LEU A 160 5.71 -16.25 -12.56
C LEU A 160 5.41 -17.55 -11.82
N SER A 161 6.44 -18.37 -11.59
CA SER A 161 6.37 -19.53 -10.72
C SER A 161 5.63 -19.16 -9.42
N PRO A 162 4.77 -20.04 -8.90
CA PRO A 162 3.66 -19.66 -8.03
C PRO A 162 4.15 -19.09 -6.70
N MET A 163 4.21 -17.76 -6.58
CA MET A 163 4.12 -17.12 -5.27
C MET A 163 2.67 -17.21 -4.80
N ASN A 164 2.37 -18.34 -4.16
CA ASN A 164 1.29 -18.53 -3.20
C ASN A 164 -0.14 -18.29 -3.71
N THR A 165 -0.60 -19.14 -4.63
CA THR A 165 -1.98 -19.65 -4.50
C THR A 165 -1.88 -21.03 -3.87
N LEU A 166 -1.95 -21.10 -2.53
CA LEU A 166 -2.25 -22.35 -1.84
C LEU A 166 -3.69 -22.73 -2.17
N ARG A 167 -3.92 -23.34 -3.35
CA ARG A 167 -5.11 -24.14 -3.60
C ARG A 167 -4.92 -25.43 -2.80
N GLY A 168 -5.71 -25.59 -1.75
CA GLY A 168 -5.87 -26.87 -1.10
C GLY A 168 -6.56 -27.85 -2.06
N THR A 169 -5.87 -28.93 -2.39
CA THR A 169 -6.44 -30.26 -2.67
C THR A 169 -7.11 -30.75 -1.37
N ASN A 170 -8.30 -31.35 -1.30
CA ASN A 170 -9.11 -32.13 -2.25
C ASN A 170 -10.55 -31.64 -2.32
#